data_AF-A0A2J9EXB3-F1
#
_entry.id   AF-A0A2J9EXB3-F1
#
_cell.length_a   1.000
_cell.length_b   1.000
_cell.length_c   1.000
_cell.angle_alpha   90.00
_cell.angle_beta   90.00
_cell.angle_gamma   90.00
#
_symmetry.space_group_name_H-M   'P 1'
#
loop_
_entity.id
_entity.type
_entity.pdbx_description
1 polymer ?
#
loop_
_entity_poly.entity_id
_entity_poly.type
_entity_poly.pdbx_seq_one_letter_code
_entity_poly.pdbx_strand_id
1 'polypeptide(L)'
;MTTIKMDKETFVSSVEKLIQNVDNYTKSVTTSASQFSLFQSDLLGDGYAKLFNKVDSELKNQKLLVAECIVLSESAKSFAEEISSAESSVSF
;
A
#
# COMPACT_ATOMS: atom_id res chain seq x y z
N MET A 1 -31.49 -5.24 2.13
CA MET A 1 -30.33 -4.85 1.32
C MET A 1 -30.11 -3.37 1.52
N THR A 2 -28.99 -2.97 2.10
CA THR A 2 -28.60 -1.55 2.15
C THR A 2 -28.19 -1.15 0.74
N THR A 3 -28.95 -0.26 0.10
CA THR A 3 -28.61 0.25 -1.24
C THR A 3 -27.38 1.15 -1.12
N ILE A 4 -26.21 0.62 -1.44
CA ILE A 4 -25.00 1.42 -1.57
C ILE A 4 -25.17 2.26 -2.85
N LYS A 5 -25.44 3.56 -2.70
CA LYS A 5 -25.40 4.50 -3.82
C LYS A 5 -23.95 4.87 -4.07
N MET A 6 -23.34 4.28 -5.09
CA MET A 6 -21.96 4.56 -5.46
C MET A 6 -21.87 4.88 -6.94
N ASP A 7 -21.18 5.96 -7.27
CA ASP A 7 -20.79 6.24 -8.65
C ASP A 7 -19.64 5.30 -9.03
N LYS A 8 -19.96 4.31 -9.87
CA LYS A 8 -19.07 3.20 -10.23
C LYS A 8 -17.81 3.68 -10.94
N GLU A 9 -17.93 4.58 -11.90
CA GLU A 9 -16.77 5.07 -12.65
C GLU A 9 -15.80 5.81 -11.71
N THR A 10 -16.35 6.67 -10.85
CA THR A 10 -15.58 7.36 -9.81
C THR A 10 -14.95 6.38 -8.82
N PHE A 11 -15.66 5.31 -8.42
CA PHE A 11 -15.14 4.30 -7.51
C PHE A 11 -14.02 3.48 -8.13
N VAL A 12 -14.22 2.93 -9.34
CA VAL A 12 -13.21 2.15 -10.07
C VAL A 12 -11.95 2.97 -10.28
N SER A 13 -12.08 4.23 -10.72
CA SER A 13 -10.94 5.14 -10.87
C SER A 13 -10.22 5.40 -9.54
N SER A 14 -10.97 5.52 -8.44
CA SER A 14 -10.39 5.69 -7.10
C SER A 14 -9.62 4.45 -6.64
N VAL A 15 -10.12 3.24 -6.97
CA VAL A 15 -9.44 1.97 -6.68
C VAL A 15 -8.16 1.83 -7.50
N GLU A 16 -8.19 2.15 -8.79
CA GLU A 16 -6.98 2.15 -9.64
C GLU A 16 -5.92 3.11 -9.10
N LYS A 17 -6.34 4.32 -8.70
CA LYS A 17 -5.45 5.31 -8.08
C LYS A 17 -4.90 4.84 -6.74
N LEU A 18 -5.70 4.15 -5.93
CA LEU A 18 -5.25 3.53 -4.69
C LEU A 18 -4.15 2.50 -4.98
N ILE A 19 -4.39 1.57 -5.91
CA ILE A 19 -3.40 0.55 -6.30
C ILE A 19 -2.08 1.20 -6.73
N GLN A 20 -2.13 2.22 -7.59
CA GLN A 20 -0.94 2.97 -8.02
C GLN A 20 -0.19 3.61 -6.84
N ASN A 21 -0.91 4.19 -5.89
CA ASN A 21 -0.30 4.79 -4.70
C ASN A 21 0.35 3.73 -3.80
N VAL A 22 -0.29 2.56 -3.64
CA VAL A 22 0.27 1.44 -2.86
C VAL A 22 1.53 0.90 -3.53
N ASP A 23 1.56 0.77 -4.85
CA ASP A 23 2.76 0.38 -5.61
C ASP A 23 3.91 1.38 -5.41
N ASN A 24 3.62 2.67 -5.53
CA ASN A 24 4.60 3.74 -5.32
C ASN A 24 5.14 3.76 -3.89
N TYR A 25 4.27 3.56 -2.91
CA TYR A 25 4.63 3.50 -1.50
C TYR A 25 5.50 2.28 -1.21
N THR A 26 5.13 1.10 -1.75
CA THR A 26 5.92 -0.14 -1.64
C THR A 26 7.34 0.03 -2.18
N LYS A 27 7.47 0.63 -3.37
CA LYS A 27 8.78 0.94 -3.98
C LYS A 27 9.59 1.91 -3.14
N SER A 28 8.94 2.95 -2.62
CA SER A 28 9.59 3.95 -1.77
C SER A 28 10.14 3.34 -0.49
N VAL A 29 9.33 2.57 0.25
CA VAL A 29 9.76 1.91 1.50
C VAL A 29 10.89 0.92 1.24
N THR A 30 10.80 0.12 0.17
CA THR A 30 11.85 -0.85 -0.19
C THR A 30 13.16 -0.15 -0.56
N THR A 31 13.09 0.93 -1.34
CA THR A 31 14.26 1.72 -1.74
C THR A 31 14.90 2.41 -0.54
N SER A 32 14.10 3.05 0.32
CA SER A 32 14.59 3.69 1.55
C SER A 32 15.24 2.68 2.49
N ALA A 33 14.66 1.47 2.65
CA ALA A 33 15.27 0.42 3.45
C ALA A 33 16.62 -0.05 2.88
N SER A 34 16.71 -0.22 1.55
CA SER A 34 17.96 -0.60 0.89
C SER A 34 19.03 0.48 1.05
N GLN A 35 18.70 1.76 0.82
CA GLN A 35 19.63 2.87 0.98
C GLN A 35 20.08 3.03 2.43
N PHE A 36 19.17 2.84 3.38
CA PHE A 36 19.50 2.90 4.79
C PHE A 36 20.47 1.80 5.22
N SER A 37 20.28 0.58 4.72
CA SER A 37 21.21 -0.53 4.95
C SER A 37 22.61 -0.22 4.42
N LEU A 38 22.73 0.50 3.30
CA LEU A 38 24.03 0.94 2.77
C LEU A 38 24.66 2.02 3.67
N PHE A 39 23.88 2.97 4.16
CA PHE A 39 24.39 3.96 5.13
C PHE A 39 24.90 3.30 6.42
N GLN A 40 24.20 2.26 6.89
CA GLN A 40 24.61 1.53 8.08
C GLN A 40 25.93 0.75 7.86
N SER A 41 26.20 0.26 6.65
CA SER A 41 27.48 -0.40 6.36
C SER A 41 28.67 0.57 6.32
N ASP A 42 28.42 1.83 5.94
CA ASP A 42 29.47 2.84 5.76
C ASP A 42 29.79 3.61 7.05
N LEU A 43 28.81 3.74 7.95
CA LEU A 43 28.94 4.49 9.20
C LEU A 43 29.27 3.56 10.37
N LEU A 44 30.55 3.48 10.71
CA LEU A 44 31.07 2.68 11.82
C LEU A 44 31.01 3.44 13.16
N GLY A 45 30.68 2.72 14.23
CA GLY A 45 30.79 3.21 15.62
C GLY A 45 29.45 3.32 16.36
N ASP A 46 29.51 3.08 17.68
CA ASP A 46 28.32 2.97 18.56
C ASP A 46 27.50 4.26 18.69
N GLY A 47 28.08 5.42 18.32
CA GLY A 47 27.39 6.71 18.34
C GLY A 47 26.15 6.75 17.44
N TYR A 48 26.11 5.95 16.38
CA TYR A 48 25.00 5.88 15.43
C TYR A 48 23.99 4.77 15.74
N ALA A 49 24.30 3.86 16.67
CA ALA A 49 23.45 2.69 16.96
C ALA A 49 22.02 3.07 17.36
N LYS A 50 21.84 4.15 18.13
CA LYS A 50 20.50 4.65 18.50
C LYS A 50 19.71 5.16 17.29
N LEU A 51 20.38 5.83 16.35
CA LEU A 51 19.76 6.30 15.11
C LEU A 51 19.37 5.11 14.24
N PHE A 52 20.28 4.14 14.06
CA PHE A 52 20.03 2.92 13.30
C PHE A 52 18.85 2.14 13.84
N ASN A 53 18.82 1.88 15.14
CA ASN A 53 17.70 1.17 15.76
C ASN A 53 16.36 1.90 15.60
N LYS A 54 16.36 3.23 15.70
CA LYS A 54 15.13 4.02 15.53
C LYS A 54 14.60 3.94 14.11
N VAL A 55 15.47 4.15 13.11
CA VAL A 55 15.06 4.13 11.70
C VAL A 55 14.69 2.71 11.26
N ASP A 56 15.40 1.67 11.72
CA ASP A 56 15.03 0.28 11.47
C ASP A 56 13.65 -0.06 12.02
N SER A 57 13.35 0.40 13.24
CA SER A 57 12.02 0.22 13.83
C SER A 57 10.94 0.90 13.00
N GLU A 58 11.20 2.12 12.52
CA GLU A 58 10.24 2.84 11.70
C GLU A 58 10.05 2.15 10.34
N LEU A 59 11.12 1.77 9.67
CA LEU A 59 11.06 1.03 8.40
C LEU A 59 10.29 -0.29 8.54
N LYS A 60 10.41 -0.99 9.68
CA LYS A 60 9.58 -2.18 9.97
C LYS A 60 8.10 -1.83 10.06
N ASN A 61 7.73 -0.75 10.74
CA ASN A 61 6.34 -0.29 10.81
C ASN A 61 5.80 0.08 9.43
N GLN A 62 6.59 0.79 8.61
CA GLN A 62 6.21 1.17 7.26
C GLN A 62 6.03 -0.07 6.36
N LYS A 63 6.85 -1.12 6.51
CA LYS A 63 6.66 -2.40 5.80
C LYS A 63 5.36 -3.10 6.18
N LEU A 64 4.96 -3.06 7.45
CA LEU A 64 3.67 -3.59 7.91
C LEU A 64 2.52 -2.81 7.27
N LEU A 65 2.58 -1.48 7.29
CA LEU A 65 1.57 -0.62 6.68
C LEU A 65 1.45 -0.87 5.16
N VAL A 66 2.58 -1.06 4.46
CA VAL A 66 2.57 -1.46 3.05
C VAL A 66 1.78 -2.75 2.85
N ALA A 67 2.00 -3.78 3.68
CA ALA A 67 1.29 -5.05 3.57
C ALA A 67 -0.22 -4.89 3.80
N GLU A 68 -0.61 -4.09 4.80
CA GLU A 68 -2.03 -3.76 5.05
C GLU A 68 -2.66 -3.03 3.86
N CYS A 69 -1.95 -2.06 3.28
CA CYS A 69 -2.40 -1.33 2.11
C CYS A 69 -2.54 -2.22 0.87
N ILE A 70 -1.65 -3.20 0.67
CA ILE A 70 -1.77 -4.19 -0.40
C ILE A 70 -3.07 -4.98 -0.24
N VAL A 71 -3.31 -5.57 0.93
CA VAL A 71 -4.52 -6.33 1.22
C VAL A 71 -5.79 -5.49 1.02
N LEU A 72 -5.77 -4.24 1.49
CA LEU A 72 -6.89 -3.31 1.29
C LEU A 72 -7.13 -3.03 -0.20
N SER A 73 -6.07 -2.77 -0.97
CA SER A 73 -6.17 -2.46 -2.39
C SER A 73 -6.67 -3.65 -3.22
N GLU A 74 -6.25 -4.87 -2.88
CA GLU A 74 -6.74 -6.11 -3.48
C GLU A 74 -8.22 -6.32 -3.16
N SER A 75 -8.61 -6.12 -1.90
CA SER A 75 -10.01 -6.23 -1.48
C SER A 75 -10.89 -5.20 -2.19
N ALA A 76 -10.42 -3.96 -2.33
CA ALA A 76 -11.13 -2.90 -3.03
C ALA A 76 -11.27 -3.20 -4.53
N LYS A 77 -10.25 -3.81 -5.15
CA LYS A 77 -10.29 -4.28 -6.53
C LYS A 77 -11.32 -5.40 -6.72
N SER A 78 -11.31 -6.43 -5.88
CA SER A 78 -12.30 -7.51 -5.93
C SER A 78 -13.72 -6.97 -5.79
N PHE A 79 -13.95 -6.03 -4.87
CA PHE A 79 -15.25 -5.39 -4.71
C PHE A 79 -15.70 -4.60 -5.96
N ALA A 80 -14.77 -3.89 -6.62
CA ALA A 80 -15.05 -3.18 -7.87
C ALA A 80 -15.43 -4.16 -9.01
N GLU A 81 -14.77 -5.32 -9.08
CA GLU A 81 -15.06 -6.38 -10.05
C GLU A 81 -16.40 -7.07 -9.78
N GLU A 82 -16.73 -7.33 -8.51
CA GLU A 82 -18.01 -7.91 -8.09
C GLU A 82 -19.19 -7.01 -8.45
N ILE A 83 -19.11 -5.71 -8.16
CA ILE A 83 -20.15 -4.74 -8.54
C ILE A 83 -20.32 -4.72 -10.05
N SER A 84 -19.21 -4.68 -10.79
CA SER A 84 -19.25 -4.66 -12.25
C SER A 84 -19.93 -5.90 -12.83
N SER A 85 -19.62 -7.08 -12.26
CA SER A 85 -20.18 -8.36 -12.69
C SER A 85 -21.67 -8.52 -12.34
N ALA A 86 -22.06 -8.05 -11.14
CA ALA A 86 -23.45 -8.11 -10.69
C ALA A 86 -24.36 -7.28 -11.61
N GLU A 87 -23.96 -6.06 -11.99
CA GLU A 87 -24.74 -5.22 -12.89
C GLU A 87 -24.82 -5.76 -14.33
N SER A 88 -23.73 -6.32 -14.86
CA SER A 88 -23.76 -6.98 -16.18
C SER A 88 -24.68 -8.20 -16.21
N SER A 89 -24.93 -8.82 -15.05
CA SER A 89 -25.85 -9.95 -14.91
C SER A 89 -27.32 -9.52 -14.78
N VAL A 90 -27.58 -8.23 -14.52
CA VAL A 90 -28.93 -7.62 -14.57
C VAL A 90 -29.14 -6.99 -15.95
N SER A 91 -28.93 -7.75 -17.02
CA SER A 91 -29.40 -7.36 -18.35
C SER A 91 -30.92 -7.55 -18.41
N PHE A 92 -31.67 -6.44 -18.53
CA PHE A 92 -33.10 -6.42 -18.87
C PHE A 92 -33.33 -6.78 -20.34
#